data_AF-A0A5P1RES3-F1
#
_entry.id   AF-A0A5P1RES3-F1
#
_cell.length_a   1.000
_cell.length_b   1.000
_cell.length_c   1.000
_cell.angle_alpha   90.00
_cell.angle_beta   90.00
_cell.angle_gamma   90.00
#
_symmetry.space_group_name_H-M   'P 1'
#
loop_
_entity.id
_entity.type
_entity.pdbx_description
1 polymer ?
#
loop_
_entity_poly.entity_id
_entity_poly.type
_entity_poly.pdbx_seq_one_letter_code
_entity_poly.pdbx_strand_id
1 'polypeptide(L)'
;MLDNREGQCVPVVSFPTRQGNDWVTVTTDELFAGKTVIVFALPGAFTPTCSSTHLPRYNELAPVFAENGVDDIICLSVNDTFVMNSWAEDQKAENITFIPDGNGEFSEGMGMLVDKAELGFGKRSWRYSMLVKDGVIDKMFIEPDVPGDPFQVSDADTMLAYINPNAKQPKRVTLLTKPSCSHCTRAKKVLKEQGFKYEEIELGKNGVSFSSLNALSGQGTTPQVFIDGQHVGGADELEAWCKANV
;
A
#
# COMPACT_ATOMS: atom_id res chain seq x y z
N MET A 1 11.44 -7.19 25.15
CA MET A 1 10.32 -7.59 24.26
C MET A 1 9.42 -6.38 24.19
N LEU A 2 9.06 -5.97 22.97
CA LEU A 2 8.18 -4.82 22.79
C LEU A 2 6.77 -5.18 23.30
N ASP A 3 6.15 -4.28 24.05
CA ASP A 3 4.87 -4.56 24.71
C ASP A 3 3.69 -4.33 23.76
N ASN A 4 2.74 -5.26 23.78
CA ASN A 4 1.48 -5.10 23.07
C ASN A 4 0.58 -4.07 23.80
N ARG A 5 -0.11 -3.23 23.02
CA ARG A 5 -0.96 -2.14 23.54
C ARG A 5 -2.44 -2.26 23.15
N GLU A 6 -2.89 -3.45 22.76
CA GLU A 6 -4.29 -3.74 22.49
C GLU A 6 -5.18 -3.31 23.69
N GLY A 7 -6.31 -2.67 23.38
CA GLY A 7 -7.25 -2.11 24.35
C GLY A 7 -6.87 -0.73 24.90
N GLN A 8 -5.68 -0.20 24.59
CA GLN A 8 -5.26 1.15 25.00
C GLN A 8 -5.59 2.19 23.92
N CYS A 9 -5.75 3.45 24.33
CA CYS A 9 -5.81 4.56 23.39
C CYS A 9 -4.43 4.80 22.75
N VAL A 10 -4.42 5.23 21.48
CA VAL A 10 -3.22 5.73 20.82
C VAL A 10 -2.67 6.97 21.54
N PRO A 11 -1.35 7.24 21.47
CA PRO A 11 -0.77 8.46 22.02
C PRO A 11 -1.43 9.72 21.46
N VAL A 12 -1.55 10.76 22.29
CA VAL A 12 -2.05 12.08 21.86
C VAL A 12 -0.87 12.91 21.37
N VAL A 13 -0.78 13.11 20.06
CA VAL A 13 0.36 13.78 19.40
C VAL A 13 -0.14 14.73 18.31
N SER A 14 0.69 15.71 17.95
CA SER A 14 0.46 16.62 16.83
C SER A 14 1.65 16.55 15.87
N PHE A 15 1.38 16.29 14.59
CA PHE A 15 2.37 16.11 13.54
C PHE A 15 2.49 17.39 12.70
N PRO A 16 3.66 18.05 12.67
CA PRO A 16 3.92 19.11 11.71
C PRO A 16 4.07 18.52 10.30
N THR A 17 3.08 18.76 9.44
CA THR A 17 3.08 18.29 8.05
C THR A 17 3.23 19.44 7.07
N ARG A 18 3.66 19.14 5.85
CA ARG A 18 3.68 20.06 4.70
C ARG A 18 2.63 19.61 3.71
N GLN A 19 1.62 20.45 3.48
CA GLN A 19 0.60 20.22 2.46
C GLN A 19 0.71 21.34 1.42
N GLY A 20 1.12 20.97 0.21
CA GLY A 20 1.56 21.97 -0.78
C GLY A 20 2.70 22.83 -0.21
N ASN A 21 2.48 24.15 -0.17
CA ASN A 21 3.46 25.11 0.34
C ASN A 21 3.20 25.57 1.77
N ASP A 22 2.23 24.98 2.46
CA ASP A 22 1.80 25.40 3.79
C ASP A 22 2.20 24.40 4.87
N TRP A 23 2.41 24.91 6.08
CA TRP A 23 2.51 24.08 7.28
C TRP A 23 1.10 23.77 7.78
N VAL A 24 0.82 22.49 7.97
CA VAL A 24 -0.45 22.01 8.51
C VAL A 24 -0.15 21.08 9.67
N THR A 25 -0.71 21.37 10.83
CA THR A 25 -0.66 20.46 11.98
C THR A 25 -1.76 19.44 11.82
N VAL A 26 -1.40 18.15 11.80
CA VAL A 26 -2.34 17.03 11.83
C VAL A 26 -2.31 16.41 13.21
N THR A 27 -3.47 16.20 13.84
CA THR A 27 -3.56 15.66 15.19
C THR A 27 -4.01 14.20 15.20
N THR A 28 -3.69 13.47 16.28
CA THR A 28 -4.17 12.09 16.45
C THR A 28 -5.70 12.01 16.52
N ASP A 29 -6.38 13.02 17.06
CA ASP A 29 -7.84 13.07 17.07
C ASP A 29 -8.42 13.16 15.64
N GLU A 30 -7.86 14.01 14.77
CA GLU A 30 -8.26 14.10 13.35
C GLU A 30 -8.03 12.78 12.60
N LEU A 31 -6.98 12.03 12.98
CA LEU A 31 -6.65 10.76 12.37
C LEU A 31 -7.55 9.63 12.82
N PHE A 32 -7.94 9.57 14.11
CA PHE A 32 -8.51 8.35 14.69
C PHE A 32 -9.92 8.49 15.28
N ALA A 33 -10.38 9.69 15.64
CA ALA A 33 -11.67 9.87 16.31
C ALA A 33 -12.84 9.49 15.38
N GLY A 34 -13.72 8.61 15.85
CA GLY A 34 -14.88 8.12 15.10
C GLY A 34 -14.55 7.27 13.87
N LYS A 35 -13.30 6.84 13.70
CA LYS A 35 -12.83 6.11 12.51
C LYS A 35 -12.29 4.71 12.85
N THR A 36 -12.32 3.82 11.87
CA THR A 36 -11.55 2.58 11.84
C THR A 36 -10.34 2.78 10.93
N VAL A 37 -9.14 2.72 11.49
CA VAL A 37 -7.91 3.10 10.80
C VAL A 37 -6.89 1.98 10.90
N ILE A 38 -6.29 1.62 9.77
CA ILE A 38 -5.09 0.79 9.76
C ILE A 38 -3.88 1.72 9.88
N VAL A 39 -2.95 1.38 10.77
CA VAL A 39 -1.63 2.01 10.80
C VAL A 39 -0.58 0.94 10.59
N PHE A 40 0.39 1.18 9.71
CA PHE A 40 1.62 0.40 9.67
C PHE A 40 2.81 1.35 9.80
N ALA A 41 3.69 1.01 10.74
CA ALA A 41 4.87 1.79 11.05
C ALA A 41 6.13 1.10 10.53
N LEU A 42 7.09 1.90 10.10
CA LEU A 42 8.28 1.45 9.41
C LEU A 42 9.56 2.03 10.04
N PRO A 43 10.72 1.35 9.88
CA PRO A 43 11.99 1.87 10.35
C PRO A 43 12.44 3.18 9.68
N GLY A 44 12.03 3.42 8.43
CA GLY A 44 12.45 4.60 7.69
C GLY A 44 11.94 4.62 6.25
N ALA A 45 11.63 5.80 5.75
CA ALA A 45 11.36 6.05 4.33
C ALA A 45 12.55 5.61 3.44
N PHE A 46 12.27 5.22 2.20
CA PHE A 46 13.24 4.72 1.21
C PHE A 46 13.99 3.42 1.55
N THR A 47 13.72 2.77 2.70
CA THR A 47 14.36 1.49 3.04
C THR A 47 13.79 0.32 2.21
N PRO A 48 14.59 -0.73 1.88
CA PRO A 48 14.23 -1.68 0.82
C PRO A 48 12.89 -2.42 1.01
N THR A 49 12.67 -3.05 2.15
CA THR A 49 11.44 -3.84 2.42
C THR A 49 10.20 -2.94 2.45
N CYS A 50 10.36 -1.74 3.02
CA CYS A 50 9.33 -0.73 3.10
C CYS A 50 8.82 -0.32 1.71
N SER A 51 9.75 -0.05 0.78
CA SER A 51 9.44 0.44 -0.56
C SER A 51 9.05 -0.65 -1.57
N SER A 52 9.44 -1.91 -1.34
CA SER A 52 9.25 -2.98 -2.33
C SER A 52 8.06 -3.88 -2.06
N THR A 53 7.61 -3.99 -0.81
CA THR A 53 6.58 -4.98 -0.42
C THR A 53 5.54 -4.40 0.52
N HIS A 54 5.96 -3.85 1.66
CA HIS A 54 5.07 -3.49 2.75
C HIS A 54 4.07 -2.38 2.36
N LEU A 55 4.56 -1.19 2.00
CA LEU A 55 3.72 -0.06 1.58
C LEU A 55 2.94 -0.36 0.29
N PRO A 56 3.55 -0.91 -0.79
CA PRO A 56 2.82 -1.20 -2.03
C PRO A 56 1.62 -2.12 -1.82
N ARG A 57 1.75 -3.15 -0.96
CA ARG A 57 0.65 -4.10 -0.73
C ARG A 57 -0.51 -3.48 0.04
N TYR A 58 -0.26 -2.62 1.03
CA TYR A 58 -1.34 -1.85 1.68
C TYR A 58 -2.05 -0.94 0.67
N ASN A 59 -1.30 -0.26 -0.20
CA ASN A 59 -1.89 0.61 -1.23
C ASN A 59 -2.73 -0.19 -2.25
N GLU A 60 -2.30 -1.39 -2.62
CA GLU A 60 -3.05 -2.31 -3.49
C GLU A 60 -4.36 -2.76 -2.85
N LEU A 61 -4.33 -3.11 -1.56
CA LEU A 61 -5.48 -3.63 -0.81
C LEU A 61 -6.40 -2.56 -0.22
N ALA A 62 -6.03 -1.28 -0.29
CA ALA A 62 -6.82 -0.18 0.26
C ALA A 62 -8.32 -0.21 -0.13
N PRO A 63 -8.71 -0.50 -1.38
CA PRO A 63 -10.13 -0.62 -1.73
C PRO A 63 -10.83 -1.77 -0.99
N VAL A 64 -10.16 -2.90 -0.83
CA VAL A 64 -10.71 -4.06 -0.11
C VAL A 64 -10.83 -3.75 1.38
N PHE A 65 -9.86 -3.07 1.97
CA PHE A 65 -9.97 -2.60 3.35
C PHE A 65 -11.16 -1.65 3.53
N ALA A 66 -11.37 -0.71 2.60
CA ALA A 66 -12.51 0.20 2.62
C ALA A 66 -13.85 -0.55 2.52
N GLU A 67 -13.97 -1.56 1.64
CA GLU A 67 -15.15 -2.44 1.56
C GLU A 67 -15.41 -3.20 2.86
N ASN A 68 -14.39 -3.39 3.70
CA ASN A 68 -14.46 -4.04 5.00
C ASN A 68 -14.51 -3.05 6.18
N GLY A 69 -14.82 -1.78 5.91
CA GLY A 69 -15.10 -0.77 6.94
C GLY A 69 -13.89 -0.02 7.49
N VAL A 70 -12.74 -0.06 6.81
CA VAL A 70 -11.59 0.79 7.14
C VAL A 70 -11.74 2.15 6.46
N ASP A 71 -11.69 3.23 7.23
CA ASP A 71 -11.84 4.60 6.75
C ASP A 71 -10.54 5.14 6.16
N ASP A 72 -9.41 4.88 6.83
CA ASP A 72 -8.09 5.40 6.46
C ASP A 72 -6.99 4.35 6.66
N ILE A 73 -5.93 4.41 5.84
CA ILE A 73 -4.71 3.63 6.02
C ILE A 73 -3.53 4.59 6.15
N ILE A 74 -2.78 4.46 7.23
CA ILE A 74 -1.68 5.33 7.58
C ILE A 74 -0.34 4.59 7.49
N CYS A 75 0.59 5.17 6.74
CA CYS A 75 2.01 4.83 6.79
C CYS A 75 2.73 5.79 7.73
N LEU A 76 3.22 5.29 8.86
CA LEU A 76 3.96 6.08 9.85
C LEU A 76 5.45 5.76 9.81
N SER A 77 6.29 6.79 9.87
CA SER A 77 7.74 6.63 10.01
C SER A 77 8.33 7.76 10.83
N VAL A 78 9.41 7.46 11.55
CA VAL A 78 10.21 8.48 12.24
C VAL A 78 11.05 9.22 11.21
N ASN A 79 10.40 10.07 10.42
CA ASN A 79 10.98 10.93 9.39
C ASN A 79 10.20 12.25 9.38
N ASP A 80 10.85 13.33 8.96
CA ASP A 80 10.17 14.60 8.75
C ASP A 80 9.26 14.57 7.50
N THR A 81 8.39 15.56 7.41
CA THR A 81 7.40 15.66 6.32
C THR A 81 8.01 15.86 4.95
N PHE A 82 9.22 16.44 4.81
CA PHE A 82 9.83 16.62 3.50
C PHE A 82 10.24 15.27 2.92
N VAL A 83 10.90 14.44 3.75
CA VAL A 83 11.27 13.07 3.37
C VAL A 83 10.03 12.22 3.10
N MET A 84 9.02 12.28 3.99
CA MET A 84 7.80 11.49 3.83
C MET A 84 7.01 11.88 2.58
N ASN A 85 6.92 13.17 2.24
CA ASN A 85 6.24 13.62 1.03
C ASN A 85 6.96 13.18 -0.24
N SER A 86 8.29 13.38 -0.30
CA SER A 86 9.08 12.92 -1.46
C SER A 86 9.01 11.40 -1.64
N TRP A 87 8.97 10.66 -0.53
CA TRP A 87 8.80 9.21 -0.60
C TRP A 87 7.39 8.81 -1.04
N ALA A 88 6.34 9.48 -0.55
CA ALA A 88 4.97 9.23 -0.99
C ALA A 88 4.80 9.42 -2.52
N GLU A 89 5.42 10.48 -3.07
CA GLU A 89 5.46 10.74 -4.51
C GLU A 89 6.21 9.65 -5.30
N ASP A 90 7.38 9.21 -4.80
CA ASP A 90 8.17 8.14 -5.39
C ASP A 90 7.38 6.81 -5.44
N GLN A 91 6.68 6.50 -4.34
CA GLN A 91 5.94 5.26 -4.17
C GLN A 91 4.59 5.25 -4.91
N LYS A 92 4.08 6.42 -5.32
CA LYS A 92 2.76 6.57 -5.97
C LYS A 92 1.64 5.90 -5.17
N ALA A 93 1.72 6.00 -3.85
CA ALA A 93 0.81 5.34 -2.92
C ALA A 93 -0.39 6.24 -2.59
N GLU A 94 -1.22 6.51 -3.60
CA GLU A 94 -2.34 7.46 -3.53
C GLU A 94 -3.43 7.11 -2.51
N ASN A 95 -3.54 5.84 -2.10
CA ASN A 95 -4.56 5.39 -1.15
C ASN A 95 -4.04 5.37 0.31
N ILE A 96 -2.85 5.91 0.57
CA ILE A 96 -2.18 5.84 1.88
C ILE A 96 -1.88 7.26 2.38
N THR A 97 -2.23 7.53 3.63
CA THR A 97 -1.87 8.76 4.33
C THR A 97 -0.50 8.60 4.98
N PHE A 98 0.45 9.48 4.66
CA PHE A 98 1.81 9.43 5.21
C PHE A 98 1.92 10.35 6.42
N ILE A 99 2.28 9.80 7.58
CA ILE A 99 2.41 10.55 8.83
C ILE A 99 3.89 10.66 9.23
N PRO A 100 4.43 11.90 9.26
CA PRO A 100 5.82 12.16 9.61
C PRO A 100 5.97 12.28 11.13
N ASP A 101 6.21 11.16 11.81
CA ASP A 101 6.54 11.12 13.25
C ASP A 101 7.99 11.57 13.48
N GLY A 102 8.38 12.74 12.96
CA GLY A 102 9.78 13.16 12.84
C GLY A 102 10.55 13.27 14.16
N ASN A 103 9.84 13.54 15.27
CA ASN A 103 10.41 13.55 16.61
C ASN A 103 10.38 12.16 17.29
N GLY A 104 9.68 11.19 16.70
CA GLY A 104 9.46 9.88 17.28
C GLY A 104 8.49 9.87 18.47
N GLU A 105 7.74 10.96 18.70
CA GLU A 105 6.84 11.12 19.85
C GLU A 105 5.72 10.07 19.85
N PHE A 106 5.13 9.82 18.68
CA PHE A 106 4.09 8.80 18.57
C PHE A 106 4.70 7.40 18.74
N SER A 107 5.84 7.13 18.09
CA SER A 107 6.56 5.86 18.21
C SER A 107 7.02 5.59 19.65
N GLU A 108 7.48 6.60 20.38
CA GLU A 108 7.85 6.51 21.79
C GLU A 108 6.62 6.27 22.67
N GLY A 109 5.55 7.03 22.42
CA GLY A 109 4.26 6.87 23.08
C GLY A 109 3.67 5.48 22.88
N MET A 110 3.91 4.85 21.73
CA MET A 110 3.55 3.46 21.43
C MET A 110 4.50 2.42 22.03
N GLY A 111 5.63 2.84 22.62
CA GLY A 111 6.68 1.93 23.09
C GLY A 111 7.43 1.22 21.96
N MET A 112 7.34 1.74 20.74
CA MET A 112 7.92 1.15 19.52
C MET A 112 9.16 1.91 19.03
N LEU A 113 9.62 2.93 19.76
CA LEU A 113 10.86 3.64 19.42
C LEU A 113 12.08 2.82 19.84
N VAL A 114 12.89 2.40 18.86
CA VAL A 114 14.10 1.58 19.05
C VAL A 114 15.34 2.29 18.54
N ASP A 115 16.50 1.96 19.08
CA ASP A 115 17.78 2.44 18.56
C ASP A 115 18.22 1.59 17.35
N LYS A 116 18.60 2.27 16.27
CA LYS A 116 19.16 1.69 15.04
C LYS A 116 20.45 2.41 14.62
N ALA A 117 21.22 2.89 15.59
CA ALA A 117 22.48 3.60 15.37
C ALA A 117 23.51 2.77 14.57
N GLU A 118 23.47 1.44 14.64
CA GLU A 118 24.32 0.53 13.87
C GLU A 118 24.09 0.62 12.35
N LEU A 119 22.90 1.03 11.93
CA LEU A 119 22.55 1.32 10.53
C LEU A 119 22.72 2.81 10.18
N GLY A 120 23.13 3.64 11.15
CA GLY A 120 23.23 5.09 10.99
C GLY A 120 21.89 5.82 11.03
N PHE A 121 20.82 5.19 11.53
CA PHE A 121 19.48 5.78 11.53
C PHE A 121 19.15 6.55 12.82
N GLY A 122 19.87 6.28 13.91
CA GLY A 122 19.50 6.74 15.25
C GLY A 122 18.20 6.07 15.72
N LYS A 123 17.42 6.77 16.54
CA LYS A 123 16.13 6.25 17.01
C LYS A 123 15.09 6.22 15.88
N ARG A 124 14.40 5.08 15.71
CA ARG A 124 13.36 4.86 14.69
C ARG A 124 12.22 4.01 15.23
N SER A 125 11.10 3.98 14.51
CA SER A 125 10.02 3.04 14.83
C SER A 125 10.46 1.60 14.57
N TRP A 126 10.08 0.69 15.44
CA TRP A 126 10.03 -0.72 15.14
C TRP A 126 8.95 -0.99 14.08
N ARG A 127 9.09 -2.07 13.32
CA ARG A 127 8.09 -2.43 12.32
C ARG A 127 6.89 -3.08 13.01
N TYR A 128 5.71 -2.51 12.81
CA TYR A 128 4.45 -3.10 13.28
C TYR A 128 3.29 -2.62 12.41
N SER A 129 2.16 -3.31 12.50
CA SER A 129 0.88 -2.76 12.05
C SER A 129 -0.16 -2.87 13.16
N MET A 130 -1.22 -2.07 13.08
CA MET A 130 -2.31 -2.09 14.03
C MET A 130 -3.63 -1.67 13.38
N LEU A 131 -4.72 -2.20 13.92
CA LEU A 131 -6.07 -1.72 13.67
C LEU A 131 -6.50 -0.86 14.85
N VAL A 132 -6.92 0.37 14.57
CA VAL A 132 -7.39 1.35 15.56
C VAL A 132 -8.86 1.63 15.29
N LYS A 133 -9.70 1.60 16.32
CA LYS A 133 -11.12 1.93 16.25
C LYS A 133 -11.42 3.02 17.27
N ASP A 134 -11.82 4.19 16.80
CA ASP A 134 -12.13 5.36 17.63
C ASP A 134 -11.00 5.67 18.63
N GLY A 135 -9.77 5.76 18.11
CA GLY A 135 -8.57 5.99 18.91
C GLY A 135 -8.10 4.82 19.79
N VAL A 136 -8.83 3.71 19.88
CA VAL A 136 -8.44 2.52 20.67
C VAL A 136 -7.81 1.46 19.79
N ILE A 137 -6.67 0.91 20.22
CA ILE A 137 -5.95 -0.14 19.50
C ILE A 137 -6.72 -1.46 19.63
N ASP A 138 -7.39 -1.89 18.57
CA ASP A 138 -8.15 -3.15 18.52
C ASP A 138 -7.21 -4.35 18.36
N LYS A 139 -6.21 -4.22 17.47
CA LYS A 139 -5.24 -5.27 17.19
C LYS A 139 -3.86 -4.71 16.88
N MET A 140 -2.81 -5.40 17.30
CA MET A 140 -1.43 -5.03 16.98
C MET A 140 -0.61 -6.25 16.52
N PHE A 141 0.09 -6.09 15.40
CA PHE A 141 1.00 -7.06 14.81
C PHE A 141 2.43 -6.52 14.87
N ILE A 142 3.12 -6.85 15.96
CA ILE A 142 4.50 -6.42 16.22
C ILE A 142 5.45 -7.44 15.60
N GLU A 143 6.36 -7.00 14.74
CA GLU A 143 7.36 -7.90 14.16
C GLU A 143 8.25 -8.54 15.23
N PRO A 144 8.66 -9.80 15.06
CA PRO A 144 9.51 -10.47 16.02
C PRO A 144 10.91 -9.84 16.02
N ASP A 145 11.48 -9.69 17.21
CA ASP A 145 12.84 -9.18 17.40
C ASP A 145 13.87 -10.26 17.03
N VAL A 146 14.12 -10.37 15.72
CA VAL A 146 15.08 -11.30 15.12
C VAL A 146 16.07 -10.54 14.24
N PRO A 147 17.29 -11.07 14.03
CA PRO A 147 18.28 -10.42 13.17
C PRO A 147 17.77 -10.15 11.75
N GLY A 148 18.19 -9.02 11.18
CA GLY A 148 17.82 -8.61 9.82
C GLY A 148 16.70 -7.58 9.80
N ASP A 149 15.87 -7.62 8.76
CA ASP A 149 14.73 -6.72 8.56
C ASP A 149 13.42 -7.54 8.61
N PRO A 150 12.89 -7.85 9.81
CA PRO A 150 11.74 -8.73 9.94
C PRO A 150 10.49 -8.10 9.32
N PHE A 151 9.77 -8.92 8.56
CA PHE A 151 8.49 -8.60 7.93
C PHE A 151 7.70 -9.90 7.73
N GLN A 152 6.99 -10.32 8.78
CA GLN A 152 6.31 -11.62 8.88
C GLN A 152 4.86 -11.51 9.33
N VAL A 153 4.49 -10.43 10.04
CA VAL A 153 3.16 -10.31 10.67
C VAL A 153 2.51 -8.95 10.46
N SER A 154 3.30 -7.91 10.16
CA SER A 154 2.80 -6.55 9.96
C SER A 154 2.24 -6.30 8.56
N ASP A 155 2.30 -7.29 7.68
CA ASP A 155 1.88 -7.19 6.29
C ASP A 155 0.36 -6.99 6.13
N ALA A 156 -0.03 -6.45 4.97
CA ALA A 156 -1.42 -6.13 4.69
C ALA A 156 -2.31 -7.37 4.56
N ASP A 157 -1.77 -8.52 4.12
CA ASP A 157 -2.57 -9.74 4.00
C ASP A 157 -2.90 -10.32 5.37
N THR A 158 -1.95 -10.29 6.32
CA THR A 158 -2.20 -10.62 7.73
C THR A 158 -3.27 -9.71 8.34
N MET A 159 -3.17 -8.39 8.10
CA MET A 159 -4.17 -7.43 8.56
C MET A 159 -5.56 -7.72 7.95
N LEU A 160 -5.63 -7.97 6.65
CA LEU A 160 -6.91 -8.27 5.97
C LEU A 160 -7.51 -9.58 6.48
N ALA A 161 -6.70 -10.62 6.68
CA ALA A 161 -7.16 -11.89 7.23
C ALA A 161 -7.75 -11.75 8.64
N TYR A 162 -7.19 -10.83 9.45
CA TYR A 162 -7.75 -10.51 10.76
C TYR A 162 -9.09 -9.76 10.65
N ILE A 163 -9.17 -8.74 9.79
CA ILE A 163 -10.39 -7.94 9.60
C ILE A 163 -11.52 -8.80 9.02
N ASN A 164 -11.22 -9.55 7.96
CA ASN A 164 -12.16 -10.44 7.30
C ASN A 164 -11.40 -11.57 6.56
N PRO A 165 -11.35 -12.79 7.12
CA PRO A 165 -10.65 -13.91 6.49
C PRO A 165 -11.32 -14.40 5.19
N ASN A 166 -12.54 -13.95 4.91
CA ASN A 166 -13.28 -14.27 3.69
C ASN A 166 -13.27 -13.13 2.66
N ALA A 167 -12.50 -12.05 2.90
CA ALA A 167 -12.39 -10.94 1.96
C ALA A 167 -11.84 -11.43 0.62
N LYS A 168 -12.47 -11.00 -0.47
CA LYS A 168 -11.99 -11.29 -1.82
C LYS A 168 -10.81 -10.38 -2.13
N GLN A 169 -9.69 -10.98 -2.48
CA GLN A 169 -8.50 -10.28 -2.96
C GLN A 169 -8.79 -9.64 -4.33
N PRO A 170 -8.25 -8.45 -4.62
CA PRO A 170 -8.41 -7.85 -5.94
C PRO A 170 -7.70 -8.72 -6.98
N LYS A 171 -8.30 -8.84 -8.16
CA LYS A 171 -7.66 -9.54 -9.27
C LYS A 171 -6.43 -8.76 -9.73
N ARG A 172 -5.31 -9.44 -9.95
CA ARG A 172 -4.10 -8.84 -10.51
C ARG A 172 -4.23 -8.80 -12.02
N VAL A 173 -4.47 -7.61 -12.55
CA VAL A 173 -4.69 -7.41 -13.98
C VAL A 173 -3.52 -6.62 -14.59
N THR A 174 -2.93 -7.15 -15.66
CA THR A 174 -1.93 -6.45 -16.47
C THR A 174 -2.43 -6.35 -17.90
N LEU A 175 -2.32 -5.16 -18.47
CA LEU A 175 -2.73 -4.84 -19.84
C LEU A 175 -1.52 -4.30 -20.63
N LEU A 176 -1.08 -5.05 -21.63
CA LEU A 176 -0.08 -4.59 -22.60
C LEU A 176 -0.75 -3.78 -23.71
N THR A 177 -0.29 -2.56 -23.94
CA THR A 177 -0.89 -1.62 -24.91
C THR A 177 0.15 -1.04 -25.87
N LYS A 178 -0.31 -0.29 -26.88
CA LYS A 178 0.56 0.56 -27.70
C LYS A 178 -0.12 1.91 -27.95
N PRO A 179 0.65 2.97 -28.28
CA PRO A 179 0.09 4.26 -28.65
C PRO A 179 -0.95 4.15 -29.76
N SER A 180 -2.02 4.95 -29.66
CA SER A 180 -3.06 5.09 -30.70
C SER A 180 -3.74 3.77 -31.10
N CYS A 181 -3.97 2.87 -30.14
CA CYS A 181 -4.61 1.57 -30.36
C CYS A 181 -6.08 1.55 -29.91
N SER A 182 -7.01 1.50 -30.87
CA SER A 182 -8.47 1.47 -30.61
C SER A 182 -8.91 0.25 -29.78
N HIS A 183 -8.38 -0.93 -30.09
CA HIS A 183 -8.68 -2.15 -29.32
C HIS A 183 -8.18 -2.06 -27.88
N CYS A 184 -7.07 -1.37 -27.65
CA CYS A 184 -6.53 -1.14 -26.30
C CYS A 184 -7.46 -0.22 -25.50
N THR A 185 -7.96 0.86 -26.12
CA THR A 185 -8.98 1.72 -25.50
C THR A 185 -10.25 0.93 -25.14
N ARG A 186 -10.69 0.01 -26.01
CA ARG A 186 -11.83 -0.87 -25.73
C ARG A 186 -11.57 -1.78 -24.53
N ALA A 187 -10.42 -2.45 -24.47
CA ALA A 187 -10.05 -3.28 -23.32
C ALA A 187 -10.02 -2.49 -22.00
N LYS A 188 -9.41 -1.29 -22.00
CA LYS A 188 -9.41 -0.39 -20.82
C LYS A 188 -10.82 -0.04 -20.36
N LYS A 189 -11.72 0.25 -21.30
CA LYS A 189 -13.13 0.55 -21.00
C LYS A 189 -13.80 -0.64 -20.32
N VAL A 190 -13.62 -1.85 -20.85
CA VAL A 190 -14.18 -3.07 -20.26
C VAL A 190 -13.66 -3.29 -18.84
N LEU A 191 -12.34 -3.19 -18.64
CA LEU A 191 -11.74 -3.34 -17.30
C LEU A 191 -12.32 -2.32 -16.31
N LYS A 192 -12.44 -1.05 -16.73
CA LYS A 192 -13.03 0.01 -15.91
C LYS A 192 -14.50 -0.26 -15.58
N GLU A 193 -15.30 -0.69 -16.56
CA GLU A 193 -16.72 -1.01 -16.36
C GLU A 193 -16.93 -2.20 -15.42
N GLN A 194 -15.99 -3.16 -15.40
CA GLN A 194 -16.02 -4.29 -14.47
C GLN A 194 -15.35 -3.99 -13.12
N GLY A 195 -14.88 -2.76 -12.89
CA GLY A 195 -14.24 -2.36 -11.63
C GLY A 195 -12.82 -2.91 -11.43
N PHE A 196 -12.17 -3.44 -12.47
CA PHE A 196 -10.80 -3.92 -12.37
C PHE A 196 -9.81 -2.75 -12.34
N LYS A 197 -9.00 -2.69 -11.27
CA LYS A 197 -7.71 -1.99 -11.30
C LYS A 197 -6.72 -2.82 -12.12
N TYR A 198 -5.90 -2.16 -12.93
CA TYR A 198 -4.93 -2.84 -13.78
C TYR A 198 -3.64 -2.03 -13.92
N GLU A 199 -2.53 -2.75 -14.08
CA GLU A 199 -1.26 -2.19 -14.54
C GLU A 199 -1.27 -2.09 -16.07
N GLU A 200 -0.90 -0.92 -16.60
CA GLU A 200 -0.71 -0.74 -18.04
C GLU A 200 0.77 -0.76 -18.39
N ILE A 201 1.16 -1.66 -19.29
CA ILE A 201 2.49 -1.73 -19.87
C ILE A 201 2.42 -1.29 -21.34
N GLU A 202 2.79 -0.04 -21.60
CA GLU A 202 2.79 0.52 -22.95
C GLU A 202 4.07 0.13 -23.71
N LEU A 203 3.92 -0.52 -24.85
CA LEU A 203 5.02 -0.86 -25.74
C LEU A 203 5.67 0.41 -26.32
N GLY A 204 6.99 0.42 -26.34
CA GLY A 204 7.82 1.56 -26.77
C GLY A 204 8.22 2.50 -25.62
N LYS A 205 7.73 2.27 -24.40
CA LYS A 205 8.17 2.98 -23.18
C LYS A 205 8.91 2.03 -22.25
N ASN A 206 9.80 2.60 -21.41
CA ASN A 206 10.52 1.89 -20.35
C ASN A 206 11.25 0.63 -20.82
N GLY A 207 11.75 0.62 -22.06
CA GLY A 207 12.47 -0.52 -22.65
C GLY A 207 11.58 -1.71 -23.07
N VAL A 208 10.26 -1.60 -22.93
CA VAL A 208 9.33 -2.67 -23.32
C VAL A 208 9.07 -2.60 -24.83
N SER A 209 9.20 -3.73 -25.51
CA SER A 209 9.03 -3.82 -26.97
C SER A 209 8.08 -4.97 -27.35
N PHE A 210 7.80 -5.09 -28.66
CA PHE A 210 7.05 -6.23 -29.20
C PHE A 210 7.69 -7.59 -28.88
N SER A 211 9.00 -7.64 -28.59
CA SER A 211 9.66 -8.85 -28.11
C SER A 211 9.07 -9.32 -26.78
N SER A 212 8.89 -8.42 -25.81
CA SER A 212 8.27 -8.72 -24.51
C SER A 212 6.81 -9.15 -24.67
N LEU A 213 6.06 -8.47 -25.55
CA LEU A 213 4.69 -8.86 -25.88
C LEU A 213 4.64 -10.31 -26.36
N ASN A 214 5.47 -10.65 -27.35
CA ASN A 214 5.46 -11.98 -27.97
C ASN A 214 5.95 -13.06 -27.00
N ALA A 215 6.99 -12.79 -26.23
CA ALA A 215 7.52 -13.73 -25.25
C ALA A 215 6.51 -14.06 -24.14
N LEU A 216 5.71 -13.08 -23.70
CA LEU A 216 4.73 -13.27 -22.62
C LEU A 216 3.40 -13.85 -23.10
N SER A 217 2.88 -13.38 -24.24
CA SER A 217 1.53 -13.71 -24.72
C SER A 217 1.50 -14.73 -25.85
N GLY A 218 2.64 -15.00 -26.50
CA GLY A 218 2.69 -15.70 -27.78
C GLY A 218 2.10 -14.92 -28.96
N GLN A 219 1.59 -13.70 -28.74
CA GLN A 219 0.91 -12.88 -29.74
C GLN A 219 1.79 -11.75 -30.28
N GLY A 220 1.51 -11.32 -31.50
CA GLY A 220 2.21 -10.21 -32.16
C GLY A 220 1.49 -8.86 -32.06
N THR A 221 0.31 -8.81 -31.43
CA THR A 221 -0.59 -7.66 -31.45
C THR A 221 -1.07 -7.28 -30.05
N THR A 222 -1.34 -5.99 -29.84
CA THR A 222 -1.97 -5.43 -28.64
C THR A 222 -3.46 -5.19 -28.88
N PRO A 223 -4.30 -5.16 -27.82
CA PRO A 223 -3.96 -5.37 -26.42
C PRO A 223 -3.69 -6.84 -26.09
N GLN A 224 -2.96 -7.10 -25.01
CA GLN A 224 -2.90 -8.42 -24.37
C GLN A 224 -3.16 -8.27 -22.87
N VAL A 225 -4.16 -8.99 -22.36
CA VAL A 225 -4.63 -8.92 -20.99
C VAL A 225 -4.25 -10.19 -20.25
N PHE A 226 -3.74 -10.01 -19.04
CA PHE A 226 -3.44 -11.07 -18.09
C PHE A 226 -4.22 -10.81 -16.82
N ILE A 227 -4.86 -11.85 -16.27
CA ILE A 227 -5.63 -11.80 -15.02
C ILE A 227 -5.18 -12.95 -14.14
N ASP A 228 -4.67 -12.64 -12.94
CA ASP A 228 -4.18 -13.63 -11.96
C ASP A 228 -3.16 -14.63 -12.57
N GLY A 229 -2.31 -14.15 -13.47
CA GLY A 229 -1.29 -14.95 -14.17
C GLY A 229 -1.81 -15.72 -15.39
N GLN A 230 -3.12 -15.77 -15.62
CA GLN A 230 -3.70 -16.36 -16.82
C GLN A 230 -3.68 -15.35 -17.98
N HIS A 231 -3.17 -15.77 -19.14
CA HIS A 231 -3.32 -15.02 -20.38
C HIS A 231 -4.77 -15.09 -20.87
N VAL A 232 -5.48 -13.95 -20.85
CA VAL A 232 -6.88 -13.84 -21.27
C VAL A 232 -6.99 -13.58 -22.77
N GLY A 233 -6.10 -12.76 -23.34
CA GLY A 233 -6.07 -12.45 -24.77
C GLY A 233 -6.26 -10.97 -25.08
N GLY A 234 -6.85 -10.68 -26.24
CA GLY A 234 -7.14 -9.34 -26.69
C GLY A 234 -8.45 -8.79 -26.13
N ALA A 235 -8.96 -7.72 -26.77
CA ALA A 235 -10.15 -7.05 -26.28
C ALA A 235 -11.43 -7.88 -26.45
N ASP A 236 -11.55 -8.67 -27.53
CA ASP A 236 -12.73 -9.53 -27.73
C ASP A 236 -12.72 -10.71 -26.75
N GLU A 237 -11.55 -11.30 -26.51
CA GLU A 237 -11.37 -12.37 -25.53
C GLU A 237 -11.62 -11.88 -24.10
N LEU A 238 -11.18 -10.66 -23.76
CA LEU A 238 -11.50 -10.05 -22.47
C LEU A 238 -13.02 -9.87 -22.28
N GLU A 239 -13.73 -9.36 -23.29
CA GLU A 239 -15.20 -9.22 -23.21
C GLU A 239 -15.89 -10.57 -23.00
N ALA A 240 -15.43 -11.62 -23.68
CA ALA A 240 -15.95 -12.97 -23.51
C ALA A 240 -15.62 -13.53 -22.12
N TRP A 241 -14.40 -13.31 -21.63
CA TRP A 241 -13.96 -13.75 -20.32
C TRP A 241 -14.77 -13.09 -19.20
N CYS A 242 -15.00 -11.77 -19.26
CA CYS A 242 -15.78 -11.05 -18.25
C CYS A 242 -17.21 -11.59 -18.17
N LYS A 243 -17.87 -11.84 -19.32
CA LYS A 243 -19.23 -12.42 -19.36
C LYS A 243 -19.32 -13.81 -18.70
N ALA A 244 -18.22 -14.54 -18.61
CA ALA A 244 -18.17 -15.89 -18.07
C ALA A 244 -17.72 -15.94 -16.60
N ASN A 245 -17.03 -14.92 -16.09
CA ASN A 245 -16.30 -14.99 -14.81
C ASN A 245 -16.60 -13.83 -13.84
N VAL A 246 -17.35 -12.82 -14.28
CA VAL A 246 -17.77 -11.66 -13.47
C VAL A 246 -19.29 -11.64 -13.41
#